data_AF-A0A1Q8A7B0-F1
#
_entry.id   AF-A0A1Q8A7B0-F1
#
_cell.length_a   1.000
_cell.length_b   1.000
_cell.length_c   1.000
_cell.angle_alpha   90.00
_cell.angle_beta   90.00
_cell.angle_gamma   90.00
#
_symmetry.space_group_name_H-M   'P 1'
#
loop_
_entity.id
_entity.type
_entity.pdbx_description
1 polymer ?
#
loop_
_entity_poly.entity_id
_entity_poly.type
_entity_poly.pdbx_seq_one_letter_code
_entity_poly.pdbx_strand_id
1 'polypeptide(L)'
;MKTPAFPAFTVLLLSFSMLVPHAAGATASIPTEGESWDHSTITIQIMPASGQYWFNPSFTTDVSKAVQRWTESIIVFTDSYGFRYLRQLRYTIYVTGFNQTLNPDISISFVQSDPSFVGVTKFVYPTADNYFQTVTTQLATFDSSNTRQLTDVDMENVAMHEFGHALGLDHAVSPVTSDNFLELMFKDYGQAIGGPNNFVQEPSTLDLHALATIYSWLPGNAPATGLPRTLSLTLPPGIPYSVSVPYSAQITSYKATVDQLNLRVLVLAILVIVLFACAVALAIRSSRRKPPTLPTPQYPTQPSIEPGPINTLAELHRSSEIRLCISLSPMSAIAW
;
A
#
# COMPACT_ATOMS: atom_id res chain seq x y z
N MET A 1 -57.62 -6.29 16.54
CA MET A 1 -56.29 -5.65 16.66
C MET A 1 -55.30 -6.53 15.93
N LYS A 2 -54.77 -6.07 14.78
CA LYS A 2 -53.78 -6.79 13.97
C LYS A 2 -52.43 -6.12 14.18
N THR A 3 -51.51 -6.79 14.86
CA THR A 3 -50.11 -6.38 14.97
C THR A 3 -49.38 -6.71 13.67
N PRO A 4 -48.63 -5.76 13.06
CA PRO A 4 -47.77 -6.08 11.93
C PRO A 4 -46.49 -6.78 12.43
N ALA A 5 -46.15 -7.89 11.78
CA ALA A 5 -44.89 -8.59 11.97
C ALA A 5 -43.77 -7.84 11.23
N PHE A 6 -42.73 -7.45 11.96
CA PHE A 6 -41.46 -7.00 11.37
C PHE A 6 -40.62 -8.23 10.99
N PRO A 7 -40.03 -8.30 9.79
CA PRO A 7 -39.03 -9.32 9.49
C PRO A 7 -37.71 -8.97 10.17
N ALA A 8 -37.26 -9.85 11.07
CA ALA A 8 -35.92 -9.79 11.66
C ALA A 8 -34.88 -10.12 10.59
N PHE A 9 -34.13 -9.12 10.14
CA PHE A 9 -32.90 -9.33 9.38
C PHE A 9 -31.84 -9.91 10.31
N THR A 10 -31.64 -11.22 10.25
CA THR A 10 -30.53 -11.89 10.94
C THR A 10 -29.28 -11.72 10.08
N VAL A 11 -28.40 -10.81 10.46
CA VAL A 11 -27.06 -10.69 9.85
C VAL A 11 -26.23 -11.87 10.35
N LEU A 12 -26.12 -12.89 9.51
CA LEU A 12 -25.20 -14.01 9.72
C LEU A 12 -23.77 -13.53 9.46
N LEU A 13 -23.08 -13.08 10.51
CA LEU A 13 -21.64 -12.87 10.48
C LEU A 13 -20.96 -14.23 10.34
N LEU A 14 -20.63 -14.60 9.10
CA LEU A 14 -19.72 -15.70 8.80
C LEU A 14 -18.30 -15.29 9.22
N SER A 15 -17.98 -15.54 10.48
CA SER A 15 -16.59 -15.60 10.94
C SER A 15 -15.93 -16.82 10.32
N PHE A 16 -15.32 -16.65 9.14
CA PHE A 16 -14.36 -17.60 8.61
C PHE A 16 -13.09 -17.53 9.46
N SER A 17 -13.04 -18.35 10.52
CA SER A 17 -11.76 -18.76 11.09
C SER A 17 -11.08 -19.66 10.06
N MET A 18 -10.34 -19.04 9.14
CA MET A 18 -9.36 -19.74 8.31
C MET A 18 -8.26 -20.23 9.25
N LEU A 19 -8.44 -21.43 9.81
CA LEU A 19 -7.33 -22.24 10.30
C LEU A 19 -6.53 -22.67 9.06
N VAL A 20 -5.69 -21.77 8.55
CA VAL A 20 -4.64 -22.14 7.61
C VAL A 20 -3.63 -22.94 8.43
N PRO A 21 -3.39 -24.22 8.12
CA PRO A 21 -2.29 -24.94 8.72
C PRO A 21 -1.01 -24.22 8.28
N HIS A 22 -0.38 -23.52 9.21
CA HIS A 22 0.93 -22.94 8.99
C HIS A 22 1.91 -24.09 8.86
N ALA A 23 2.24 -24.47 7.63
CA ALA A 23 3.42 -25.26 7.39
C ALA A 23 4.60 -24.45 7.94
N ALA A 24 5.25 -24.97 8.97
CA ALA A 24 6.50 -24.41 9.45
C ALA A 24 7.45 -24.31 8.23
N GLY A 25 8.02 -23.12 7.99
CA GLY A 25 8.97 -22.83 6.92
C GLY A 25 10.31 -23.53 7.15
N ALA A 26 10.29 -24.86 7.25
CA ALA A 26 11.43 -25.69 7.66
C ALA A 26 12.60 -25.70 6.66
N THR A 27 12.51 -24.93 5.56
CA THR A 27 13.56 -24.79 4.54
C THR A 27 14.09 -23.37 4.38
N ALA A 28 13.44 -22.37 4.98
CA ALA A 28 13.89 -20.98 4.86
C ALA A 28 15.00 -20.71 5.89
N SER A 29 16.15 -20.27 5.40
CA SER A 29 17.28 -19.88 6.24
C SER A 29 18.03 -18.68 5.67
N ILE A 30 18.73 -17.98 6.55
CA ILE A 30 19.57 -16.84 6.23
C ILE A 30 20.90 -16.97 6.99
N PRO A 31 22.05 -17.00 6.31
CA PRO A 31 23.35 -16.90 6.96
C PRO A 31 23.60 -15.49 7.51
N THR A 32 24.61 -15.35 8.35
CA THR A 32 25.11 -14.04 8.79
C THR A 32 26.38 -13.67 8.03
N GLU A 33 26.67 -12.39 7.87
CA GLU A 33 27.96 -11.92 7.33
C GLU A 33 29.15 -12.29 8.24
N GLY A 34 28.86 -12.63 9.50
CA GLY A 34 29.86 -13.01 10.49
C GLY A 34 30.48 -11.84 11.23
N GLU A 35 29.92 -10.65 11.05
CA GLU A 35 30.25 -9.44 11.80
C GLU A 35 28.97 -8.73 12.23
N SER A 36 29.06 -7.93 13.28
CA SER A 36 27.96 -7.12 13.79
C SER A 36 28.47 -5.80 14.35
N TRP A 37 27.57 -4.91 14.75
CA TRP A 37 27.94 -3.71 15.51
C TRP A 37 27.96 -4.04 17.00
N ASP A 38 28.93 -3.51 17.75
CA ASP A 38 29.09 -3.67 19.20
C ASP A 38 28.38 -2.56 20.00
N HIS A 39 27.72 -1.63 19.30
CA HIS A 39 27.02 -0.50 19.85
C HIS A 39 25.63 -0.37 19.21
N SER A 40 24.71 0.28 19.92
CA SER A 40 23.30 0.31 19.54
C SER A 40 22.93 1.50 18.63
N THR A 41 23.75 2.54 18.56
CA THR A 41 23.50 3.70 17.70
C THR A 41 24.46 3.71 16.53
N ILE A 42 23.98 3.31 15.37
CA ILE A 42 24.76 3.19 14.13
C ILE A 42 24.60 4.49 13.33
N THR A 43 25.72 5.07 12.95
CA THR A 43 25.80 6.31 12.17
C THR A 43 25.98 6.03 10.69
N ILE A 44 25.16 6.67 9.85
CA ILE A 44 25.16 6.47 8.40
C ILE A 44 25.48 7.78 7.72
N GLN A 45 26.50 7.82 6.87
CA GLN A 45 26.82 8.95 6.00
C GLN A 45 26.41 8.63 4.56
N ILE A 46 25.40 9.32 4.06
CA ILE A 46 25.03 9.30 2.64
C ILE A 46 25.84 10.36 1.91
N MET A 47 26.47 9.98 0.80
CA MET A 47 27.30 10.83 -0.04
C MET A 47 26.63 10.99 -1.42
N PRO A 48 25.72 11.97 -1.59
CA PRO A 48 25.07 12.21 -2.87
C PRO A 48 26.08 12.54 -3.97
N ALA A 49 25.81 12.07 -5.18
CA ALA A 49 26.58 12.46 -6.38
C ALA A 49 26.00 13.75 -6.99
N SER A 50 25.82 14.79 -6.16
CA SER A 50 25.20 16.06 -6.54
C SER A 50 25.88 16.69 -7.76
N GLY A 51 25.07 17.12 -8.74
CA GLY A 51 25.55 17.72 -9.98
C GLY A 51 25.98 16.73 -11.06
N GLN A 52 25.98 15.42 -10.78
CA GLN A 52 26.21 14.40 -11.80
C GLN A 52 24.92 14.17 -12.62
N TYR A 53 25.05 14.12 -13.94
CA TYR A 53 23.90 13.99 -14.85
C TYR A 53 23.18 12.63 -14.73
N TRP A 54 23.87 11.61 -14.23
CA TRP A 54 23.36 10.24 -14.04
C TRP A 54 22.75 10.02 -12.65
N PHE A 55 22.83 11.01 -11.76
CA PHE A 55 22.34 10.92 -10.39
C PHE A 55 20.97 11.60 -10.26
N ASN A 56 19.97 10.87 -9.76
CA ASN A 56 18.69 11.45 -9.40
C ASN A 56 18.73 11.95 -7.95
N PRO A 57 18.50 13.25 -7.68
CA PRO A 57 18.53 13.78 -6.32
C PRO A 57 17.58 13.09 -5.33
N SER A 58 16.46 12.51 -5.80
CA SER A 58 15.52 11.77 -4.94
C SER A 58 16.17 10.57 -4.24
N PHE A 59 17.18 9.94 -4.85
CA PHE A 59 17.84 8.74 -4.33
C PHE A 59 18.43 8.91 -2.94
N THR A 60 18.88 10.13 -2.57
CA THR A 60 19.33 10.41 -1.20
C THR A 60 18.20 10.21 -0.18
N THR A 61 16.98 10.61 -0.56
CA THR A 61 15.79 10.45 0.26
C THR A 61 15.35 8.99 0.27
N ASP A 62 15.45 8.28 -0.85
CA ASP A 62 15.06 6.87 -0.95
C ASP A 62 15.96 5.96 -0.09
N VAL A 63 17.27 6.23 -0.05
CA VAL A 63 18.19 5.57 0.91
C VAL A 63 17.79 5.86 2.35
N SER A 64 17.39 7.09 2.66
CA SER A 64 16.94 7.43 4.02
C SER A 64 15.66 6.70 4.40
N LYS A 65 14.70 6.57 3.46
CA LYS A 65 13.48 5.78 3.65
C LYS A 65 13.79 4.30 3.85
N ALA A 66 14.74 3.74 3.11
CA ALA A 66 15.17 2.35 3.28
C ALA A 66 15.63 2.05 4.71
N VAL A 67 16.49 2.92 5.28
CA VAL A 67 16.93 2.81 6.69
C VAL A 67 15.75 2.97 7.66
N GLN A 68 14.86 3.92 7.40
CA GLN A 68 13.67 4.13 8.21
C GLN A 68 12.76 2.88 8.21
N ARG A 69 12.59 2.21 7.06
CA ARG A 69 11.75 1.02 6.95
C ARG A 69 12.24 -0.15 7.76
N TRP A 70 13.56 -0.33 7.91
CA TRP A 70 14.09 -1.31 8.87
C TRP A 70 13.63 -0.99 10.29
N THR A 71 13.70 0.27 10.71
CA THR A 71 13.22 0.71 12.04
C THR A 71 11.73 0.40 12.23
N GLU A 72 10.92 0.74 11.23
CA GLU A 72 9.47 0.53 11.30
C GLU A 72 9.10 -0.95 11.27
N SER A 73 9.81 -1.77 10.50
CA SER A 73 9.61 -3.22 10.41
C SER A 73 10.02 -3.92 11.71
N ILE A 74 11.11 -3.48 12.35
CA ILE A 74 11.52 -3.93 13.69
C ILE A 74 10.37 -3.68 14.69
N ILE A 75 9.71 -2.53 14.64
CA ILE A 75 8.57 -2.23 15.54
C ILE A 75 7.46 -3.26 15.33
N VAL A 76 7.00 -3.45 14.09
CA VAL A 76 5.92 -4.40 13.75
C VAL A 76 6.26 -5.83 14.19
N PHE A 77 7.47 -6.30 13.88
CA PHE A 77 7.94 -7.62 14.26
C PHE A 77 7.98 -7.78 15.79
N THR A 78 8.53 -6.80 16.50
CA THR A 78 8.68 -6.90 17.94
C THR A 78 7.36 -6.74 18.72
N ASP A 79 6.39 -6.02 18.16
CA ASP A 79 5.02 -5.99 18.70
C ASP A 79 4.34 -7.36 18.56
N SER A 80 4.64 -8.09 17.47
CA SER A 80 4.00 -9.36 17.14
C SER A 80 4.65 -10.58 17.82
N TYR A 81 5.98 -10.60 17.92
CA TYR A 81 6.74 -11.81 18.28
C TYR A 81 7.68 -11.64 19.49
N GLY A 82 7.75 -10.46 20.11
CA GLY A 82 8.62 -10.20 21.27
C GLY A 82 9.93 -9.51 20.89
N PHE A 83 11.08 -9.91 21.45
CA PHE A 83 12.39 -9.31 21.11
C PHE A 83 12.47 -7.78 21.24
N ARG A 84 11.72 -7.18 22.18
CA ARG A 84 11.61 -5.71 22.33
C ARG A 84 12.94 -4.99 22.51
N TYR A 85 13.97 -5.70 22.95
CA TYR A 85 15.32 -5.17 23.04
C TYR A 85 15.88 -4.71 21.70
N LEU A 86 15.42 -5.28 20.57
CA LEU A 86 15.90 -4.93 19.24
C LEU A 86 15.59 -3.48 18.89
N ARG A 87 14.56 -2.88 19.50
CA ARG A 87 14.24 -1.45 19.39
C ARG A 87 15.29 -0.52 19.99
N GLN A 88 16.29 -1.07 20.68
CA GLN A 88 17.44 -0.29 21.15
C GLN A 88 18.40 0.05 20.01
N LEU A 89 18.34 -0.66 18.87
CA LEU A 89 19.03 -0.23 17.65
C LEU A 89 18.48 1.11 17.18
N ARG A 90 19.37 2.05 16.92
CA ARG A 90 19.08 3.40 16.47
C ARG A 90 19.97 3.73 15.29
N TYR A 91 19.41 4.45 14.33
CA TYR A 91 20.11 4.86 13.13
C TYR A 91 20.15 6.38 13.06
N THR A 92 21.35 6.94 12.93
CA THR A 92 21.53 8.39 12.77
C THR A 92 22.05 8.67 11.37
N ILE A 93 21.24 9.35 10.56
CA ILE A 93 21.55 9.62 9.15
C ILE A 93 22.17 11.02 9.01
N TYR A 94 23.32 11.05 8.34
CA TYR A 94 24.09 12.22 7.95
C TYR A 94 24.14 12.28 6.43
N VAL A 95 24.05 13.49 5.86
CA VAL A 95 24.13 13.69 4.40
C VAL A 95 25.23 14.70 4.10
N THR A 96 26.13 14.32 3.19
CA THR A 96 27.29 15.16 2.83
C THR A 96 26.80 16.48 2.24
N GLY A 97 27.37 17.58 2.71
CA GLY A 97 26.96 18.93 2.31
C GLY A 97 25.78 19.51 3.11
N PHE A 98 25.13 18.74 3.99
CA PHE A 98 24.05 19.23 4.86
C PHE A 98 24.40 19.08 6.34
N ASN A 99 24.59 17.85 6.79
CA ASN A 99 24.89 17.48 8.16
C ASN A 99 25.86 16.29 8.10
N GLN A 100 27.14 16.53 7.89
CA GLN A 100 28.12 15.45 7.72
C GLN A 100 28.77 15.02 9.04
N THR A 101 29.17 13.76 9.12
CA THR A 101 30.05 13.20 10.15
C THR A 101 31.38 12.76 9.51
N LEU A 102 32.47 12.84 10.28
CA LEU A 102 33.80 12.45 9.80
C LEU A 102 34.11 10.96 9.99
N ASN A 103 33.42 10.31 10.93
CA ASN A 103 33.63 8.91 11.28
C ASN A 103 32.29 8.17 11.30
N PRO A 104 31.65 7.95 10.13
CA PRO A 104 30.44 7.14 10.07
C PRO A 104 30.76 5.65 10.23
N ASP A 105 29.84 4.93 10.85
CA ASP A 105 29.86 3.46 10.88
C ASP A 105 29.60 2.90 9.48
N ILE A 106 28.61 3.48 8.78
CA ILE A 106 28.24 3.09 7.42
C ILE A 106 28.38 4.29 6.48
N SER A 107 29.14 4.13 5.40
CA SER A 107 29.27 5.11 4.32
C SER A 107 28.54 4.62 3.06
N ILE A 108 27.59 5.40 2.53
CA ILE A 108 26.80 5.06 1.34
C ILE A 108 27.13 6.05 0.23
N SER A 109 27.61 5.56 -0.92
CA SER A 109 27.89 6.37 -2.12
C SER A 109 27.15 5.82 -3.35
N PHE A 110 27.13 6.65 -4.40
CA PHE A 110 26.48 6.32 -5.66
C PHE A 110 27.50 6.22 -6.79
N VAL A 111 27.26 5.28 -7.70
CA VAL A 111 27.98 5.14 -8.96
C VAL A 111 26.97 5.13 -10.11
N GLN A 112 27.41 5.48 -11.32
CA GLN A 112 26.50 5.48 -12.47
C GLN A 112 25.97 4.07 -12.77
N SER A 113 26.87 3.11 -12.94
CA SER A 113 26.55 1.71 -13.24
C SER A 113 27.74 0.84 -12.87
N ASP A 114 27.49 -0.42 -12.50
CA ASP A 114 28.52 -1.47 -12.42
C ASP A 114 28.01 -2.74 -13.12
N PRO A 115 28.84 -3.43 -13.94
CA PRO A 115 28.40 -4.63 -14.64
C PRO A 115 28.08 -5.80 -13.70
N SER A 116 28.52 -5.75 -12.44
CA SER A 116 28.46 -6.86 -11.49
C SER A 116 27.35 -6.70 -10.47
N PHE A 117 26.86 -5.48 -10.24
CA PHE A 117 25.93 -5.20 -9.16
C PHE A 117 25.04 -3.98 -9.41
N VAL A 118 23.88 -3.97 -8.76
CA VAL A 118 23.05 -2.75 -8.58
C VAL A 118 23.22 -2.13 -7.20
N GLY A 119 23.63 -2.92 -6.21
CA GLY A 119 24.11 -2.50 -4.90
C GLY A 119 25.23 -3.43 -4.44
N VAL A 120 26.18 -2.90 -3.67
CA VAL A 120 27.18 -3.73 -3.00
C VAL A 120 27.59 -3.12 -1.67
N THR A 121 27.46 -3.90 -0.61
CA THR A 121 28.04 -3.64 0.69
C THR A 121 29.37 -4.37 0.86
N LYS A 122 30.37 -3.64 1.36
CA LYS A 122 31.72 -4.12 1.63
C LYS A 122 32.12 -3.75 3.04
N PHE A 123 32.77 -4.69 3.70
CA PHE A 123 33.27 -4.57 5.06
C PHE A 123 34.76 -4.91 5.08
N VAL A 124 35.44 -4.48 6.14
CA VAL A 124 36.87 -4.75 6.34
C VAL A 124 37.01 -6.09 7.08
N TYR A 125 37.15 -7.16 6.29
CA TYR A 125 37.30 -8.56 6.70
C TYR A 125 38.48 -8.82 7.65
N PRO A 126 38.36 -9.84 8.53
CA PRO A 126 37.73 -9.65 9.82
C PRO A 126 38.68 -9.07 10.86
N THR A 127 38.10 -8.35 11.82
CA THR A 127 38.78 -8.13 13.11
C THR A 127 38.84 -9.44 13.88
N ALA A 128 39.81 -9.59 14.79
CA ALA A 128 39.88 -10.77 15.67
C ALA A 128 38.59 -11.02 16.46
N ASP A 129 37.76 -9.98 16.61
CA ASP A 129 36.60 -9.94 17.48
C ASP A 129 35.27 -10.02 16.71
N ASN A 130 35.26 -10.20 15.37
CA ASN A 130 34.04 -10.29 14.54
C ASN A 130 33.09 -9.08 14.69
N TYR A 131 33.64 -7.88 14.82
CA TYR A 131 32.89 -6.63 14.82
C TYR A 131 33.24 -5.79 13.59
N PHE A 132 32.22 -5.12 13.05
CA PHE A 132 32.40 -4.14 12.00
C PHE A 132 33.23 -2.96 12.52
N GLN A 133 34.28 -2.59 11.79
CA GLN A 133 34.98 -1.32 12.01
C GLN A 133 34.34 -0.19 11.22
N THR A 134 34.12 -0.44 9.93
CA THR A 134 33.47 0.48 9.00
C THR A 134 32.89 -0.34 7.86
N VAL A 135 31.69 0.05 7.43
CA VAL A 135 31.00 -0.55 6.30
C VAL A 135 30.86 0.48 5.19
N THR A 136 31.11 0.07 3.96
CA THR A 136 30.91 0.90 2.76
C THR A 136 29.88 0.26 1.87
N THR A 137 28.94 1.06 1.36
CA THR A 137 27.91 0.63 0.43
C THR A 137 27.97 1.48 -0.83
N GLN A 138 27.92 0.85 -1.99
CA GLN A 138 27.85 1.52 -3.29
C GLN A 138 26.56 1.13 -4.00
N LEU A 139 25.81 2.13 -4.46
CA LEU A 139 24.53 1.96 -5.14
C LEU A 139 24.65 2.45 -6.58
N ALA A 140 24.31 1.60 -7.55
CA ALA A 140 24.27 1.98 -8.96
C ALA A 140 22.99 2.76 -9.27
N THR A 141 23.06 3.78 -10.13
CA THR A 141 21.88 4.53 -10.56
C THR A 141 21.24 4.01 -11.84
N PHE A 142 21.95 3.15 -12.58
CA PHE A 142 21.49 2.42 -13.75
C PHE A 142 21.67 0.91 -13.56
N ASP A 143 20.96 0.13 -14.40
CA ASP A 143 21.20 -1.29 -14.57
C ASP A 143 22.65 -1.60 -15.01
N SER A 144 23.02 -2.89 -14.95
CA SER A 144 24.38 -3.34 -15.27
C SER A 144 24.81 -3.09 -16.72
N SER A 145 23.86 -2.91 -17.63
CA SER A 145 24.10 -2.49 -19.03
C SER A 145 24.14 -0.98 -19.23
N ASN A 146 23.92 -0.17 -18.20
CA ASN A 146 23.86 1.29 -18.25
C ASN A 146 22.83 1.81 -19.29
N THR A 147 21.71 1.12 -19.40
CA THR A 147 20.63 1.40 -20.35
C THR A 147 19.35 1.87 -19.68
N ARG A 148 19.13 1.50 -18.42
CA ARG A 148 17.90 1.82 -17.70
C ARG A 148 18.21 2.38 -16.33
N GLN A 149 17.75 3.60 -16.09
CA GLN A 149 17.86 4.24 -14.79
C GLN A 149 16.94 3.53 -13.78
N LEU A 150 17.44 3.35 -12.56
CA LEU A 150 16.64 2.88 -11.44
C LEU A 150 15.53 3.90 -11.14
N THR A 151 14.35 3.41 -10.77
CA THR A 151 13.30 4.25 -10.18
C THR A 151 13.58 4.52 -8.70
N ASP A 152 12.84 5.44 -8.10
CA ASP A 152 12.90 5.68 -6.65
C ASP A 152 12.60 4.40 -5.85
N VAL A 153 11.66 3.57 -6.34
CA VAL A 153 11.33 2.27 -5.71
C VAL A 153 12.46 1.26 -5.86
N ASP A 154 13.13 1.23 -7.02
CA ASP A 154 14.31 0.37 -7.19
C ASP A 154 15.42 0.79 -6.22
N MET A 155 15.71 2.08 -6.13
CA MET A 155 16.73 2.61 -5.26
C MET A 155 16.42 2.32 -3.78
N GLU A 156 15.15 2.50 -3.37
CA GLU A 156 14.71 2.16 -2.01
C GLU A 156 14.91 0.67 -1.71
N ASN A 157 14.52 -0.22 -2.62
CA ASN A 157 14.68 -1.67 -2.45
C ASN A 157 16.15 -2.10 -2.38
N VAL A 158 16.98 -1.63 -3.32
CA VAL A 158 18.41 -1.96 -3.34
C VAL A 158 19.08 -1.43 -2.08
N ALA A 159 18.83 -0.16 -1.71
CA ALA A 159 19.38 0.40 -0.48
C ALA A 159 18.93 -0.36 0.77
N MET A 160 17.69 -0.87 0.79
CA MET A 160 17.17 -1.63 1.93
C MET A 160 17.83 -3.01 2.05
N HIS A 161 18.10 -3.67 0.92
CA HIS A 161 18.85 -4.92 0.85
C HIS A 161 20.30 -4.73 1.32
N GLU A 162 21.02 -3.76 0.75
CA GLU A 162 22.40 -3.45 1.14
C GLU A 162 22.51 -3.03 2.61
N PHE A 163 21.49 -2.34 3.13
CA PHE A 163 21.47 -2.02 4.55
C PHE A 163 21.31 -3.28 5.43
N GLY A 164 20.62 -4.32 4.97
CA GLY A 164 20.59 -5.62 5.64
C GLY A 164 21.98 -6.25 5.78
N HIS A 165 22.80 -6.20 4.72
CA HIS A 165 24.22 -6.59 4.80
C HIS A 165 24.99 -5.75 5.82
N ALA A 166 24.78 -4.44 5.84
CA ALA A 166 25.40 -3.53 6.80
C ALA A 166 24.95 -3.78 8.26
N LEU A 167 23.91 -4.57 8.48
CA LEU A 167 23.46 -5.05 9.79
C LEU A 167 23.90 -6.48 10.12
N GLY A 168 24.68 -7.13 9.24
CA GLY A 168 25.23 -8.46 9.46
C GLY A 168 24.42 -9.62 8.87
N LEU A 169 23.42 -9.35 8.03
CA LEU A 169 22.65 -10.37 7.32
C LEU A 169 23.34 -10.72 5.99
N ASP A 170 23.53 -12.00 5.71
CA ASP A 170 23.89 -12.47 4.35
C ASP A 170 22.59 -12.79 3.59
N HIS A 171 22.71 -13.37 2.40
CA HIS A 171 21.57 -13.68 1.56
C HIS A 171 20.69 -14.80 2.10
N ALA A 172 19.39 -14.54 2.18
CA ALA A 172 18.40 -15.58 2.39
C ALA A 172 18.45 -16.63 1.26
N VAL A 173 18.26 -17.89 1.62
CA VAL A 173 18.31 -19.01 0.65
C VAL A 173 17.06 -19.05 -0.22
N SER A 174 15.91 -18.61 0.30
CA SER A 174 14.63 -18.65 -0.40
C SER A 174 14.34 -17.32 -1.11
N PRO A 175 13.87 -17.32 -2.37
CA PRO A 175 13.56 -16.10 -3.12
C PRO A 175 12.23 -15.46 -2.75
N VAL A 176 11.35 -16.20 -2.07
CA VAL A 176 10.01 -15.77 -1.70
C VAL A 176 9.65 -16.27 -0.32
N THR A 177 8.84 -15.48 0.37
CA THR A 177 8.21 -15.81 1.65
C THR A 177 7.06 -16.81 1.47
N SER A 178 6.53 -17.36 2.56
CA SER A 178 5.42 -18.34 2.50
C SER A 178 4.09 -17.72 2.03
N ASP A 179 3.95 -16.41 2.15
CA ASP A 179 2.85 -15.61 1.61
C ASP A 179 3.13 -15.05 0.20
N ASN A 180 4.16 -15.59 -0.48
CA ASN A 180 4.48 -15.32 -1.88
C ASN A 180 4.85 -13.85 -2.19
N PHE A 181 5.47 -13.18 -1.23
CA PHE A 181 6.18 -11.92 -1.45
C PHE A 181 7.65 -12.20 -1.74
N LEU A 182 8.32 -11.27 -2.43
CA LEU A 182 9.77 -11.35 -2.64
C LEU A 182 10.50 -11.25 -1.30
N GLU A 183 11.50 -12.10 -1.10
CA GLU A 183 12.39 -12.03 0.05
C GLU A 183 13.41 -10.91 -0.15
N LEU A 184 13.39 -9.90 0.73
CA LEU A 184 14.25 -8.73 0.65
C LEU A 184 15.71 -9.14 0.60
N MET A 185 16.15 -10.06 1.45
CA MET A 185 17.56 -10.48 1.52
C MET A 185 17.91 -11.58 0.51
N PHE A 186 17.07 -11.86 -0.49
CA PHE A 186 17.46 -12.79 -1.55
C PHE A 186 18.49 -12.15 -2.50
N LYS A 187 19.50 -12.94 -2.90
CA LYS A 187 20.66 -12.46 -3.68
C LYS A 187 20.35 -11.78 -5.02
N ASP A 188 19.25 -12.16 -5.65
CA ASP A 188 18.90 -11.68 -6.99
C ASP A 188 17.76 -10.66 -6.88
N TYR A 189 17.92 -9.51 -7.52
CA TYR A 189 16.86 -8.51 -7.56
C TYR A 189 15.64 -9.03 -8.35
N GLY A 190 14.56 -9.33 -7.63
CA GLY A 190 13.37 -10.02 -8.17
C GLY A 190 12.43 -9.17 -9.03
N GLN A 191 12.77 -7.91 -9.34
CA GLN A 191 11.91 -6.98 -10.08
C GLN A 191 12.61 -6.45 -11.34
N ALA A 192 11.82 -6.05 -12.33
CA ALA A 192 12.38 -5.47 -13.55
C ALA A 192 12.88 -4.05 -13.27
N ILE A 193 14.20 -3.84 -13.25
CA ILE A 193 14.83 -2.52 -13.01
C ILE A 193 14.14 -1.45 -13.87
N GLY A 194 13.83 -0.29 -13.28
CA GLY A 194 13.18 0.83 -13.92
C GLY A 194 11.70 0.60 -14.24
N GLY A 195 11.08 -0.44 -13.66
CA GLY A 195 9.71 -0.87 -13.91
C GLY A 195 8.68 0.07 -13.27
N PRO A 196 7.64 0.52 -14.00
CA PRO A 196 6.62 1.41 -13.43
C PRO A 196 5.70 0.72 -12.41
N ASN A 197 5.72 -0.61 -12.36
CA ASN A 197 4.91 -1.43 -11.47
C ASN A 197 5.75 -2.04 -10.34
N ASN A 198 6.99 -1.58 -10.15
CA ASN A 198 7.81 -2.06 -9.06
C ASN A 198 7.19 -1.61 -7.74
N PHE A 199 7.28 -2.47 -6.74
CA PHE A 199 6.76 -2.24 -5.39
C PHE A 199 7.89 -2.34 -4.38
N VAL A 200 7.67 -1.71 -3.23
CA VAL A 200 8.65 -1.76 -2.14
C VAL A 200 8.64 -3.15 -1.50
N GLN A 201 9.83 -3.74 -1.38
CA GLN A 201 10.08 -4.97 -0.65
C GLN A 201 10.32 -4.63 0.82
N GLU A 202 9.80 -5.45 1.73
CA GLU A 202 9.92 -5.23 3.18
C GLU A 202 10.74 -6.36 3.79
N PRO A 203 11.46 -6.11 4.90
CA PRO A 203 12.14 -7.17 5.63
C PRO A 203 11.16 -8.28 6.03
N SER A 204 11.57 -9.52 5.83
CA SER A 204 10.81 -10.69 6.26
C SER A 204 10.91 -10.91 7.76
N THR A 205 10.03 -11.74 8.31
CA THR A 205 10.17 -12.23 9.69
C THR A 205 11.48 -13.00 9.87
N LEU A 206 12.01 -13.65 8.83
CA LEU A 206 13.29 -14.34 8.87
C LEU A 206 14.44 -13.33 9.04
N ASP A 207 14.44 -12.24 8.28
CA ASP A 207 15.42 -11.17 8.38
C ASP A 207 15.42 -10.54 9.77
N LEU A 208 14.23 -10.22 10.29
CA LEU A 208 14.09 -9.54 11.58
C LEU A 208 14.38 -10.47 12.76
N HIS A 209 14.08 -11.76 12.65
CA HIS A 209 14.51 -12.76 13.63
C HIS A 209 16.02 -12.96 13.60
N ALA A 210 16.63 -12.99 12.42
CA ALA A 210 18.07 -13.06 12.27
C ALA A 210 18.75 -11.85 12.92
N LEU A 211 18.23 -10.65 12.67
CA LEU A 211 18.67 -9.42 13.31
C LEU A 211 18.50 -9.47 14.85
N ALA A 212 17.36 -9.96 15.33
CA ALA A 212 17.13 -10.16 16.76
C ALA A 212 18.16 -11.10 17.40
N THR A 213 18.61 -12.11 16.66
CA THR A 213 19.63 -13.07 17.11
C THR A 213 21.01 -12.41 17.15
N ILE A 214 21.40 -11.71 16.08
CA ILE A 214 22.67 -10.97 15.97
C ILE A 214 22.82 -9.98 17.12
N TYR A 215 21.77 -9.23 17.42
CA TYR A 215 21.77 -8.17 18.43
C TYR A 215 21.13 -8.60 19.76
N SER A 216 21.16 -9.89 20.08
CA SER A 216 20.61 -10.43 21.34
C SER A 216 21.30 -9.89 22.60
N TRP A 217 22.48 -9.27 22.44
CA TRP A 217 23.26 -8.65 23.52
C TRP A 217 22.74 -7.29 23.98
N LEU A 218 21.87 -6.62 23.20
CA LEU A 218 21.35 -5.26 23.50
C LEU A 218 20.76 -5.04 24.90
N PRO A 219 20.13 -6.03 25.58
CA PRO A 219 19.72 -5.86 26.98
C PRO A 219 20.87 -5.67 27.98
N GLY A 220 22.09 -6.03 27.58
CA GLY A 220 23.30 -5.99 28.41
C GLY A 220 24.47 -5.38 27.64
N ASN A 221 25.63 -6.01 27.74
CA ASN A 221 26.84 -5.59 27.05
C ASN A 221 27.07 -6.45 25.81
N ALA A 222 27.67 -5.86 24.78
CA ALA A 222 28.17 -6.61 23.63
C ALA A 222 29.14 -7.71 24.10
N PRO A 223 29.09 -8.91 23.49
CA PRO A 223 30.02 -9.99 23.83
C PRO A 223 31.47 -9.60 23.53
N ALA A 224 32.43 -10.37 24.03
CA ALA A 224 33.84 -10.14 23.69
C ALA A 224 34.13 -10.36 22.20
N THR A 225 33.30 -11.18 21.54
CA THR A 225 33.39 -11.50 20.11
C THR A 225 32.00 -11.52 19.50
N GLY A 226 31.84 -10.99 18.30
CA GLY A 226 30.64 -11.09 17.48
C GLY A 226 30.29 -12.52 17.05
N LEU A 227 29.16 -12.67 16.36
CA LEU A 227 28.68 -13.97 15.90
C LEU A 227 29.49 -14.53 14.72
N PRO A 228 29.68 -15.86 14.63
CA PRO A 228 30.45 -16.47 13.55
C PRO A 228 29.69 -16.48 12.22
N ARG A 229 30.40 -16.25 11.11
CA ARG A 229 29.88 -16.29 9.73
C ARG A 229 29.18 -17.59 9.33
N THR A 230 29.55 -18.70 9.96
CA THR A 230 28.98 -20.02 9.66
C THR A 230 27.57 -20.23 10.21
N LEU A 231 27.03 -19.26 10.95
CA LEU A 231 25.70 -19.36 11.53
C LEU A 231 24.64 -19.16 10.44
N SER A 232 23.86 -20.21 10.17
CA SER A 232 22.65 -20.13 9.36
C SER A 232 21.43 -20.18 10.27
N LEU A 233 20.62 -19.13 10.21
CA LEU A 233 19.48 -18.90 11.08
C LEU A 233 18.20 -19.34 10.39
N THR A 234 17.30 -19.95 11.16
CA THR A 234 15.97 -20.36 10.74
C THR A 234 14.94 -19.77 11.70
N LEU A 235 13.68 -19.67 11.25
CA LEU A 235 12.60 -19.21 12.12
C LEU A 235 12.26 -20.25 13.19
N PRO A 236 12.04 -19.82 14.45
CA PRO A 236 11.57 -20.72 15.49
C PRO A 236 10.11 -21.12 15.24
N PRO A 237 9.63 -22.21 15.84
CA PRO A 237 8.22 -22.58 15.77
C PRO A 237 7.31 -21.44 16.24
N GLY A 238 6.25 -21.15 15.47
CA GLY A 238 5.26 -20.14 15.80
C GLY A 238 5.48 -18.75 15.18
N ILE A 239 6.60 -18.52 14.50
CA ILE A 239 6.80 -17.34 13.66
C ILE A 239 6.62 -17.75 12.19
N PRO A 240 5.59 -17.25 11.49
CA PRO A 240 5.41 -17.53 10.06
C PRO A 240 6.52 -16.86 9.25
N TYR A 241 6.91 -17.48 8.13
CA TYR A 241 7.82 -16.86 7.17
C TYR A 241 7.04 -15.92 6.24
N SER A 242 6.98 -14.63 6.58
CA SER A 242 6.17 -13.61 5.89
C SER A 242 6.87 -12.26 5.89
N VAL A 243 6.44 -11.34 5.03
CA VAL A 243 6.93 -9.95 5.07
C VAL A 243 6.41 -9.19 6.28
N SER A 244 7.24 -8.34 6.88
CA SER A 244 6.88 -7.50 8.04
C SER A 244 6.59 -6.07 7.60
N VAL A 245 5.38 -5.85 7.07
CA VAL A 245 4.98 -4.55 6.51
C VAL A 245 4.83 -3.48 7.60
N PRO A 246 5.51 -2.32 7.52
CA PRO A 246 5.34 -1.19 8.43
C PRO A 246 3.88 -0.75 8.64
N TYR A 247 3.52 -0.33 9.86
CA TYR A 247 2.18 0.20 10.14
C TYR A 247 1.81 1.41 9.28
N SER A 248 2.79 2.28 8.98
CA SER A 248 2.65 3.44 8.09
C SER A 248 2.18 3.03 6.68
N ALA A 249 2.81 1.99 6.12
CA ALA A 249 2.48 1.42 4.82
C ALA A 249 1.11 0.71 4.85
N GLN A 250 0.81 -0.05 5.91
CA GLN A 250 -0.51 -0.67 6.09
C GLN A 250 -1.63 0.38 6.13
N ILE A 251 -1.48 1.44 6.92
CA ILE A 251 -2.46 2.54 7.02
C ILE A 251 -2.68 3.20 5.66
N THR A 252 -1.59 3.43 4.92
CA THR A 252 -1.67 4.03 3.57
C THR A 252 -2.42 3.14 2.60
N SER A 253 -2.14 1.83 2.61
CA SER A 253 -2.85 0.83 1.80
C SER A 253 -4.35 0.75 2.15
N TYR A 254 -4.69 0.76 3.43
CA TYR A 254 -6.08 0.76 3.88
C TYR A 254 -6.81 2.03 3.45
N LYS A 255 -6.20 3.22 3.57
CA LYS A 255 -6.78 4.47 3.09
C LYS A 255 -7.05 4.43 1.59
N ALA A 256 -6.07 4.00 0.79
CA ALA A 256 -6.25 3.87 -0.66
C ALA A 256 -7.39 2.90 -1.03
N THR A 257 -7.52 1.80 -0.29
CA THR A 257 -8.61 0.84 -0.48
C THR A 257 -9.98 1.47 -0.15
N VAL A 258 -10.06 2.19 0.97
CA VAL A 258 -11.29 2.90 1.36
C VAL A 258 -11.66 3.98 0.33
N ASP A 259 -10.70 4.75 -0.15
CA ASP A 259 -10.92 5.78 -1.17
C ASP A 259 -11.42 5.15 -2.49
N GLN A 260 -10.86 4.01 -2.89
CA GLN A 260 -11.31 3.27 -4.06
C GLN A 260 -12.74 2.73 -3.89
N LEU A 261 -13.09 2.22 -2.71
CA LEU A 261 -14.44 1.77 -2.40
C LEU A 261 -15.43 2.94 -2.43
N ASN A 262 -15.08 4.08 -1.83
CA ASN A 262 -15.90 5.29 -1.84
C ASN A 262 -16.17 5.76 -3.27
N LEU A 263 -15.15 5.76 -4.13
CA LEU A 263 -15.30 6.11 -5.54
C LEU A 263 -16.25 5.13 -6.26
N ARG A 264 -16.10 3.82 -6.02
CA ARG A 264 -16.99 2.80 -6.61
C ARG A 264 -18.45 2.99 -6.16
N VAL A 265 -18.67 3.26 -4.88
CA VAL A 265 -20.01 3.53 -4.33
C VAL A 265 -20.60 4.79 -4.96
N LEU A 266 -19.82 5.87 -5.10
CA LEU A 266 -20.26 7.11 -5.74
C LEU A 266 -20.66 6.88 -7.21
N VAL A 267 -19.83 6.16 -7.96
CA VAL A 267 -20.11 5.82 -9.37
C VAL A 267 -21.40 4.99 -9.47
N LEU A 268 -21.58 3.99 -8.60
CA LEU A 268 -22.80 3.18 -8.57
C LEU A 268 -24.04 4.02 -8.21
N ALA A 269 -23.93 4.93 -7.25
CA ALA A 269 -25.03 5.83 -6.88
C ALA A 269 -25.43 6.73 -8.06
N ILE A 270 -24.47 7.31 -8.78
CA ILE A 270 -24.73 8.10 -9.99
C ILE A 270 -25.42 7.26 -11.07
N LEU A 271 -24.93 6.03 -11.32
CA LEU A 271 -25.54 5.12 -12.29
C LEU A 271 -26.98 4.77 -11.93
N VAL A 272 -27.28 4.50 -10.65
CA VAL A 272 -28.65 4.24 -10.17
C VAL A 272 -29.55 5.45 -10.41
N ILE A 273 -29.08 6.67 -10.11
CA ILE A 273 -29.83 7.90 -10.35
C ILE A 273 -30.13 8.09 -11.85
N VAL A 274 -29.14 7.86 -12.71
CA VAL A 274 -29.30 7.97 -14.17
C VAL A 274 -30.29 6.92 -14.69
N LEU A 275 -30.16 5.66 -14.28
CA LEU A 275 -31.06 4.58 -14.67
C LEU A 275 -32.49 4.85 -14.22
N PHE A 276 -32.68 5.37 -13.01
CA PHE A 276 -33.98 5.77 -12.49
C PHE A 276 -34.57 6.91 -13.32
N ALA A 277 -33.79 7.95 -13.64
CA ALA A 277 -34.24 9.06 -14.49
C ALA A 277 -34.65 8.58 -15.89
N CYS A 278 -33.88 7.67 -16.49
CA CYS A 278 -34.22 7.04 -17.77
C CYS A 278 -35.53 6.24 -17.69
N ALA A 279 -35.72 5.44 -16.64
CA ALA A 279 -36.94 4.67 -16.44
C ALA A 279 -38.18 5.58 -16.31
N VAL A 280 -38.07 6.67 -15.54
CA VAL A 280 -39.14 7.67 -15.40
C VAL A 280 -39.44 8.33 -16.74
N ALA A 281 -38.43 8.74 -17.51
CA ALA A 281 -38.61 9.36 -18.82
C ALA A 281 -39.32 8.40 -19.81
N LEU A 282 -38.94 7.12 -19.82
CA LEU A 282 -39.58 6.08 -20.63
C LEU A 282 -41.03 5.83 -20.22
N ALA A 283 -41.32 5.78 -18.92
CA ALA A 283 -42.67 5.62 -18.39
C ALA A 283 -43.58 6.79 -18.85
N ILE A 284 -43.12 8.04 -18.69
CA ILE A 284 -43.82 9.23 -19.16
C ILE A 284 -44.09 9.14 -20.67
N ARG A 285 -43.09 8.76 -21.47
CA ARG A 285 -43.23 8.63 -22.94
C ARG A 285 -44.24 7.54 -23.33
N SER A 286 -44.26 6.41 -22.63
CA SER A 286 -45.20 5.31 -22.90
C SER A 286 -46.65 5.69 -22.57
N SER A 287 -46.88 6.42 -21.47
CA SER A 287 -48.22 6.89 -21.07
C SER A 287 -48.84 7.89 -22.04
N ARG A 288 -48.02 8.62 -22.81
CA ARG A 288 -48.47 9.59 -23.82
C ARG A 288 -48.91 8.96 -25.15
N ARG A 289 -48.77 7.65 -25.34
CA ARG A 289 -49.32 6.97 -26.52
C ARG A 289 -50.85 6.93 -26.37
N LYS A 290 -51.55 7.68 -27.21
CA LYS A 290 -53.03 7.73 -27.23
C LYS A 290 -53.62 6.33 -27.39
N PRO A 291 -54.73 6.01 -26.70
CA PRO A 291 -55.45 4.76 -26.93
C PRO A 291 -55.87 4.65 -28.40
N PRO A 292 -55.92 3.43 -28.96
CA PRO A 292 -56.38 3.22 -30.34
C PRO A 292 -57.78 3.82 -30.48
N THR A 293 -57.95 4.65 -31.50
CA THR A 293 -59.22 5.29 -31.84
C THR A 293 -60.28 4.20 -32.01
N LEU A 294 -61.28 4.17 -31.12
CA LEU A 294 -62.44 3.29 -31.28
C LEU A 294 -63.13 3.63 -32.62
N PRO A 295 -63.59 2.62 -33.39
CA PRO A 295 -64.29 2.86 -34.65
C PRO A 295 -65.54 3.71 -34.41
N THR A 296 -65.65 4.78 -35.18
CA THR A 296 -66.73 5.77 -35.12
C THR A 296 -68.09 5.09 -35.34
N PRO A 297 -69.07 5.24 -34.44
CA PRO A 297 -70.43 4.75 -34.69
C PRO A 297 -71.05 5.53 -35.86
N GLN A 298 -71.48 4.82 -36.91
CA GLN A 298 -72.29 5.42 -37.96
C GLN A 298 -73.71 5.67 -37.41
N TYR A 299 -74.06 6.94 -37.22
CA TYR A 299 -75.45 7.33 -36.95
C TYR A 299 -76.19 7.56 -38.29
N PRO A 300 -77.44 7.08 -38.43
CA PRO A 300 -78.25 7.34 -39.62
C PRO A 300 -78.61 8.82 -39.74
N THR A 301 -78.57 9.31 -40.98
CA THR A 301 -79.01 10.63 -41.43
C THR A 301 -80.47 10.88 -41.10
N GLN A 302 -80.76 11.92 -40.31
CA GLN A 302 -82.11 12.42 -40.05
C GLN A 302 -82.41 13.66 -40.93
N PRO A 303 -83.64 13.84 -41.44
CA PRO A 303 -83.95 14.85 -42.46
C PRO A 303 -84.09 16.27 -41.91
N SER A 304 -83.91 17.22 -42.83
CA SER A 304 -83.98 18.68 -42.67
C SER A 304 -85.29 19.20 -42.08
N ILE A 305 -85.19 20.13 -41.12
CA ILE A 305 -86.27 21.05 -40.73
C ILE A 305 -85.73 22.48 -40.76
N GLU A 306 -86.52 23.35 -41.38
CA GLU A 306 -86.34 24.79 -41.62
C GLU A 306 -86.25 25.67 -40.36
N PRO A 307 -85.81 26.93 -40.50
CA PRO A 307 -85.36 27.79 -39.39
C PRO A 307 -86.41 28.76 -38.86
N GLY A 308 -86.26 29.13 -37.58
CA GLY A 308 -86.87 30.33 -36.96
C GLY A 308 -86.56 30.41 -35.45
N PRO A 309 -86.73 31.58 -34.83
CA PRO A 309 -85.89 32.76 -34.97
C PRO A 309 -84.94 32.97 -33.76
N ILE A 310 -83.99 33.86 -34.00
CA ILE A 310 -82.94 34.35 -33.11
C ILE A 310 -83.51 34.90 -31.80
N ASN A 311 -82.92 34.53 -30.66
CA ASN A 311 -82.89 35.37 -29.47
C ASN A 311 -81.52 35.29 -28.78
N THR A 312 -80.99 36.48 -28.56
CA THR A 312 -79.73 36.90 -27.94
C THR A 312 -79.65 36.64 -26.44
N LEU A 313 -78.44 36.36 -25.93
CA LEU A 313 -77.76 36.93 -24.73
C LEU A 313 -76.55 36.01 -24.43
N ALA A 314 -75.29 36.44 -24.58
CA ALA A 314 -74.51 37.28 -23.66
C ALA A 314 -74.48 36.66 -22.23
N GLU A 315 -73.34 36.09 -21.82
CA GLU A 315 -72.46 36.53 -20.71
C GLU A 315 -72.06 35.23 -19.95
N LEU A 316 -70.96 35.03 -19.22
CA LEU A 316 -69.87 35.84 -18.69
C LEU A 316 -68.73 34.85 -18.28
N HIS A 317 -67.53 35.06 -18.79
CA HIS A 317 -66.32 35.42 -18.02
C HIS A 317 -65.81 34.62 -16.78
N ARG A 318 -64.45 34.54 -16.75
CA ARG A 318 -63.50 34.58 -15.59
C ARG A 318 -62.93 33.21 -15.15
N SER A 319 -61.66 32.88 -15.48
CA SER A 319 -60.36 33.17 -14.79
C SER A 319 -60.31 32.57 -13.36
N SER A 320 -59.23 32.05 -12.79
CA SER A 320 -57.77 32.11 -13.02
C SER A 320 -57.07 31.26 -11.93
N GLU A 321 -55.81 30.86 -12.17
CA GLU A 321 -54.70 30.59 -11.22
C GLU A 321 -54.76 29.38 -10.24
N ILE A 322 -53.88 28.38 -10.40
CA ILE A 322 -52.50 28.21 -9.87
C ILE A 322 -52.41 28.07 -8.34
N ARG A 323 -51.96 26.90 -7.85
CA ARG A 323 -50.96 26.77 -6.77
C ARG A 323 -50.28 25.40 -6.79
N LEU A 324 -48.96 25.45 -6.96
CA LEU A 324 -48.00 24.35 -6.91
C LEU A 324 -47.49 24.24 -5.47
N CYS A 325 -47.62 23.08 -4.82
CA CYS A 325 -46.97 22.81 -3.53
C CYS A 325 -45.76 21.90 -3.75
N ILE A 326 -44.57 22.51 -3.72
CA ILE A 326 -43.29 21.84 -3.54
C ILE A 326 -43.04 21.78 -2.03
N SER A 327 -42.86 20.57 -1.48
CA SER A 327 -42.34 20.36 -0.14
C SER A 327 -40.91 19.83 -0.27
N LEU A 328 -39.96 20.66 0.14
CA LEU A 328 -38.56 20.30 0.41
C LEU A 328 -38.44 20.18 1.93
N SER A 329 -37.96 19.05 2.43
CA SER A 329 -37.51 18.90 3.81
C SER A 329 -35.98 18.81 3.85
N PRO A 330 -35.33 19.43 4.87
CA PRO A 330 -33.88 19.56 4.93
C PRO A 330 -33.19 18.40 5.66
N MET A 331 -31.89 18.29 5.34
CA MET A 331 -30.75 17.73 6.07
C MET A 331 -30.96 17.08 7.45
N SER A 332 -30.31 15.93 7.64
CA SER A 332 -29.51 15.68 8.85
C SER A 332 -28.18 15.04 8.48
N ALA A 333 -27.11 15.70 8.94
CA ALA A 333 -25.76 15.20 9.00
C ALA A 333 -25.63 14.19 10.14
N ILE A 334 -24.85 13.13 9.95
CA ILE A 334 -24.31 12.32 11.04
C ILE A 334 -22.81 12.18 10.80
N ALA A 335 -22.06 12.70 11.76
CA ALA A 335 -20.64 12.51 11.93
C ALA A 335 -20.36 11.08 12.42
N TRP A 336 -19.33 10.45 11.85
CA TRP A 336 -18.22 9.76 12.51
C TRP A 336 -17.00 9.86 11.60
#